data_AF-A0A8E2BAE5-F1
#
_entry.id   AF-A0A8E2BAE5-F1
#
_cell.length_a   1.000
_cell.length_b   1.000
_cell.length_c   1.000
_cell.angle_alpha   90.00
_cell.angle_beta   90.00
_cell.angle_gamma   90.00
#
_symmetry.space_group_name_H-M   'P 1'
#
loop_
_entity.id
_entity.type
_entity.pdbx_description
1 polymer ?
#
loop_
_entity_poly.entity_id
_entity_poly.type
_entity_poly.pdbx_seq_one_letter_code
_entity_poly.pdbx_strand_id
1 'polypeptide(L)'
;MKRFFALLAVAVLCVLAAPVTAPAAAATQTVMMQDYAYSPASLTVHVGDTVTWVQHDTAPHDVVTTSAPVAFRSPQLSQGQSWSYTFSTPGTYSYYCSVHPDMRAQVIVQPAPAAQPPPPPTRASAVAPASRPASAPSRTAVAAPPVAAAPPSSSTVASSVAPSQPVAAPASSAPVAQAAATTSIDPKLLVAGLVTAVAIGCLLLLTSRKA
;
A
#
# COMPACT_ATOMS: atom_id res chain seq x y z
N MET A 1 36.84 -42.90 21.63
CA MET A 1 36.39 -42.74 20.22
C MET A 1 34.91 -42.35 20.05
N LYS A 2 34.09 -42.24 21.10
CA LYS A 2 32.65 -41.88 20.99
C LYS A 2 32.31 -40.42 21.33
N ARG A 3 33.31 -39.60 21.71
CA ARG A 3 33.12 -38.21 22.14
C ARG A 3 33.44 -37.17 21.06
N PHE A 4 33.93 -37.59 19.90
CA PHE A 4 34.31 -36.69 18.80
C PHE A 4 33.20 -36.49 17.75
N PHE A 5 32.12 -37.27 17.78
CA PHE A 5 30.99 -37.09 16.86
C PHE A 5 29.92 -36.10 17.35
N ALA A 6 30.01 -35.63 18.61
CA ALA A 6 29.01 -34.74 19.19
C ALA A 6 29.27 -33.24 18.95
N LEU A 7 30.34 -32.88 18.24
CA LEU A 7 30.74 -31.48 18.03
C LEU A 7 30.59 -30.98 16.59
N LEU A 8 30.22 -31.83 15.62
CA LEU A 8 29.99 -31.38 14.24
C LEU A 8 28.52 -31.10 13.88
N ALA A 9 27.58 -31.34 14.80
CA ALA A 9 26.14 -31.19 14.52
C ALA A 9 25.52 -29.87 15.05
N VAL A 10 26.32 -28.93 15.57
CA VAL A 10 25.83 -27.63 16.09
C VAL A 10 26.31 -26.44 15.24
N ALA A 11 27.26 -26.64 14.31
CA ALA A 11 27.87 -25.54 13.54
C ALA A 11 27.20 -25.26 12.17
N VAL A 12 26.17 -25.99 11.76
CA VAL A 12 25.50 -25.82 10.45
C VAL A 12 24.02 -25.37 10.60
N LEU A 13 23.62 -24.79 11.73
CA LEU A 13 22.23 -24.32 11.94
C LEU A 13 22.08 -22.79 12.03
N CYS A 14 23.16 -22.01 11.94
CA CYS A 14 23.10 -20.56 12.25
C CYS A 14 23.27 -19.60 11.05
N VAL A 15 22.97 -19.98 9.81
CA VAL A 15 23.28 -19.11 8.63
C VAL A 15 22.08 -18.56 7.83
N LEU A 16 20.81 -18.92 8.07
CA LEU A 16 19.76 -18.61 7.06
C LEU A 16 18.52 -17.79 7.49
N ALA A 17 18.56 -17.07 8.61
CA ALA A 17 17.47 -16.14 8.96
C ALA A 17 17.82 -14.68 8.61
N ALA A 18 18.05 -14.38 7.33
CA ALA A 18 17.96 -13.00 6.87
C ALA A 18 16.47 -12.60 6.84
N PRO A 19 16.05 -11.47 7.45
CA PRO A 19 14.67 -11.03 7.35
C PRO A 19 14.39 -10.63 5.90
N VAL A 20 13.61 -11.43 5.19
CA VAL A 20 13.06 -11.06 3.89
C VAL A 20 12.05 -9.94 4.14
N THR A 21 12.46 -8.70 3.93
CA THR A 21 11.55 -7.55 3.95
C THR A 21 10.70 -7.61 2.68
N ALA A 22 9.51 -8.18 2.77
CA ALA A 22 8.56 -8.17 1.67
C ALA A 22 8.07 -6.72 1.45
N PRO A 23 7.93 -6.26 0.19
CA PRO A 23 7.34 -4.96 -0.09
C PRO A 23 5.91 -4.93 0.46
N ALA A 24 5.52 -3.78 1.04
CA ALA A 24 4.15 -3.56 1.47
C ALA A 24 3.24 -3.64 0.23
N ALA A 25 2.41 -4.69 0.17
CA ALA A 25 1.45 -4.86 -0.92
C ALA A 25 0.36 -3.80 -0.83
N ALA A 26 -0.05 -3.24 -1.97
CA ALA A 26 -1.20 -2.35 -2.05
C ALA A 26 -2.44 -3.05 -1.50
N ALA A 27 -3.11 -2.41 -0.53
CA ALA A 27 -4.29 -2.98 0.10
C ALA A 27 -5.53 -2.71 -0.76
N THR A 28 -6.46 -3.66 -0.77
CA THR A 28 -7.81 -3.44 -1.29
C THR A 28 -8.77 -3.25 -0.12
N GLN A 29 -9.46 -2.10 -0.09
CA GLN A 29 -10.49 -1.79 0.90
C GLN A 29 -11.86 -1.78 0.23
N THR A 30 -12.92 -2.00 1.01
CA THR A 30 -14.27 -2.11 0.47
C THR A 30 -15.22 -1.11 1.11
N VAL A 31 -16.05 -0.46 0.29
CA VAL A 31 -17.16 0.40 0.71
C VAL A 31 -18.46 -0.24 0.22
N MET A 32 -19.38 -0.51 1.14
CA MET A 32 -20.72 -1.01 0.81
C MET A 32 -21.64 0.17 0.47
N MET A 33 -22.50 0.00 -0.53
CA MET A 33 -23.61 0.91 -0.84
C MET A 33 -24.90 0.17 -0.49
N GLN A 34 -25.42 0.45 0.70
CA GLN A 34 -26.60 -0.19 1.26
C GLN A 34 -27.38 0.83 2.11
N ASP A 35 -28.69 0.67 2.20
CA ASP A 35 -29.58 1.56 2.96
C ASP A 35 -29.44 3.04 2.56
N TYR A 36 -29.22 3.31 1.26
CA TYR A 36 -28.97 4.65 0.72
C TYR A 36 -27.77 5.37 1.36
N ALA A 37 -26.77 4.59 1.83
CA ALA A 37 -25.57 5.08 2.48
C ALA A 37 -24.31 4.39 1.95
N TYR A 38 -23.17 5.09 2.03
CA TYR A 38 -21.85 4.47 1.89
C TYR A 38 -21.35 4.03 3.26
N SER A 39 -20.91 2.77 3.39
CA SER A 39 -20.39 2.22 4.63
C SER A 39 -19.00 1.57 4.42
N PRO A 40 -17.94 2.04 5.09
CA PRO A 40 -17.93 3.19 6.00
C PRO A 40 -18.10 4.54 5.25
N ALA A 41 -18.63 5.55 5.95
CA ALA A 41 -18.77 6.90 5.38
C ALA A 41 -17.44 7.69 5.35
N SER A 42 -16.43 7.24 6.11
CA SER A 42 -15.07 7.77 6.08
C SER A 42 -14.09 6.60 6.10
N LEU A 43 -13.24 6.54 5.09
CA LEU A 43 -12.24 5.49 4.91
C LEU A 43 -10.86 6.10 4.76
N THR A 44 -9.87 5.60 5.51
CA THR A 44 -8.48 6.01 5.36
C THR A 44 -7.70 4.94 4.60
N VAL A 45 -6.98 5.33 3.57
CA VAL A 45 -6.12 4.46 2.73
C VAL A 45 -4.78 5.14 2.49
N HIS A 46 -3.83 4.45 1.87
CA HIS A 46 -2.56 5.01 1.45
C HIS A 46 -2.49 5.17 -0.07
N VAL A 47 -1.58 6.02 -0.55
CA VAL A 47 -1.23 6.08 -1.97
C VAL A 47 -0.83 4.69 -2.45
N GLY A 48 -1.46 4.23 -3.53
CA GLY A 48 -1.32 2.90 -4.12
C GLY A 48 -2.46 1.95 -3.79
N ASP A 49 -3.23 2.22 -2.73
CA ASP A 49 -4.37 1.37 -2.34
C ASP A 49 -5.53 1.52 -3.32
N THR A 50 -6.33 0.45 -3.41
CA THR A 50 -7.54 0.40 -4.22
C THR A 50 -8.77 0.30 -3.31
N VAL A 51 -9.78 1.13 -3.58
CA VAL A 51 -11.09 1.01 -2.92
C VAL A 51 -12.08 0.41 -3.91
N THR A 52 -12.86 -0.56 -3.45
CA THR A 52 -13.94 -1.19 -4.20
C THR A 52 -15.28 -0.84 -3.57
N TRP A 53 -16.15 -0.20 -4.33
CA TRP A 53 -17.54 0.03 -3.95
C TRP A 53 -18.38 -1.16 -4.41
N VAL A 54 -19.20 -1.70 -3.51
CA VAL A 54 -20.11 -2.82 -3.82
C VAL A 54 -21.54 -2.39 -3.53
N GLN A 55 -22.39 -2.51 -4.53
CA GLN A 55 -23.77 -2.06 -4.50
C GLN A 55 -24.68 -3.21 -4.03
N HIS A 56 -25.42 -3.02 -2.94
CA HIS A 56 -26.39 -3.98 -2.40
C HIS A 56 -27.87 -3.54 -2.44
N ASP A 57 -28.16 -2.27 -2.67
CA ASP A 57 -29.50 -1.72 -2.82
C ASP A 57 -30.17 -2.07 -4.16
N THR A 58 -31.50 -2.15 -4.14
CA THR A 58 -32.29 -2.29 -5.37
C THR A 58 -32.27 -1.01 -6.20
N ALA A 59 -32.21 0.15 -5.55
CA ALA A 59 -32.01 1.44 -6.21
C ALA A 59 -30.59 1.53 -6.77
N PRO A 60 -30.40 2.05 -7.99
CA PRO A 60 -29.07 2.22 -8.55
C PRO A 60 -28.32 3.37 -7.87
N HIS A 61 -27.00 3.23 -7.82
CA HIS A 61 -26.14 4.24 -7.21
C HIS A 61 -24.84 4.41 -8.02
N ASP A 62 -24.19 5.55 -7.90
CA ASP A 62 -22.85 5.79 -8.44
C ASP A 62 -21.95 6.42 -7.39
N VAL A 63 -20.71 6.77 -7.77
CA VAL A 63 -19.74 7.48 -6.94
C VAL A 63 -19.23 8.66 -7.74
N VAL A 64 -19.51 9.87 -7.28
CA VAL A 64 -19.10 11.11 -7.96
C VAL A 64 -18.36 12.00 -6.98
N THR A 65 -17.12 12.39 -7.31
CA THR A 65 -16.36 13.31 -6.44
C THR A 65 -17.02 14.69 -6.39
N THR A 66 -17.19 15.24 -5.19
CA THR A 66 -17.55 16.64 -4.96
C THR A 66 -16.32 17.53 -4.82
N SER A 67 -15.29 17.02 -4.14
CA SER A 67 -14.01 17.71 -3.91
C SER A 67 -12.91 16.67 -3.76
N ALA A 68 -11.84 16.81 -4.53
CA ALA A 68 -10.73 15.86 -4.55
C ALA A 68 -9.49 16.47 -5.19
N PRO A 69 -8.28 15.98 -4.85
CA PRO A 69 -7.07 16.26 -5.62
C PRO A 69 -7.18 15.81 -7.10
N VAL A 70 -7.86 14.69 -7.33
CA VAL A 70 -8.15 14.15 -8.67
C VAL A 70 -9.62 13.75 -8.72
N ALA A 71 -10.39 14.36 -9.62
CA ALA A 71 -11.81 14.05 -9.77
C ALA A 71 -12.01 12.66 -10.42
N PHE A 72 -13.05 11.96 -10.01
CA PHE A 72 -13.47 10.70 -10.63
C PHE A 72 -14.99 10.51 -10.57
N ARG A 73 -15.49 9.64 -11.46
CA ARG A 73 -16.87 9.21 -11.51
C ARG A 73 -16.96 7.74 -11.90
N SER A 74 -17.72 6.96 -11.13
CA SER A 74 -18.07 5.60 -11.53
C SER A 74 -19.21 5.59 -12.56
N PRO A 75 -19.41 4.49 -13.30
CA PRO A 75 -20.70 4.19 -13.90
C PRO A 75 -21.81 4.08 -12.84
N GLN A 76 -23.07 4.06 -13.29
CA GLN A 76 -24.19 3.68 -12.45
C GLN A 76 -24.14 2.18 -12.16
N LEU A 77 -24.21 1.81 -10.89
CA LEU A 77 -24.13 0.44 -10.40
C LEU A 77 -25.53 -0.05 -10.01
N SER A 78 -25.93 -1.16 -10.62
CA SER A 78 -27.11 -1.94 -10.21
C SER A 78 -26.76 -2.87 -9.05
N GLN A 79 -27.78 -3.47 -8.45
CA GLN A 79 -27.62 -4.40 -7.33
C GLN A 79 -26.63 -5.53 -7.69
N GLY A 80 -25.68 -5.77 -6.80
CA GLY A 80 -24.62 -6.77 -6.94
C GLY A 80 -23.43 -6.34 -7.81
N GLN A 81 -23.46 -5.16 -8.43
CA GLN A 81 -22.32 -4.63 -9.18
C GLN A 81 -21.28 -3.98 -8.26
N SER A 82 -20.05 -3.93 -8.74
CA SER A 82 -18.95 -3.27 -8.05
C SER A 82 -18.11 -2.42 -8.99
N TRP A 83 -17.41 -1.46 -8.40
CA TRP A 83 -16.47 -0.59 -9.11
C TRP A 83 -15.27 -0.30 -8.22
N SER A 84 -14.07 -0.25 -8.81
CA SER A 84 -12.83 -0.04 -8.08
C SER A 84 -12.07 1.17 -8.59
N TYR A 85 -11.37 1.84 -7.67
CA TYR A 85 -10.51 2.99 -7.98
C TYR A 85 -9.22 2.93 -7.15
N THR A 86 -8.08 3.08 -7.81
CA THR A 86 -6.75 3.13 -7.17
C THR A 86 -6.34 4.58 -6.94
N PHE A 87 -5.99 4.91 -5.70
CA PHE A 87 -5.62 6.26 -5.30
C PHE A 87 -4.12 6.49 -5.45
N SER A 88 -3.73 7.43 -6.30
CA SER A 88 -2.31 7.76 -6.56
C SER A 88 -1.85 9.08 -5.95
N THR A 89 -2.78 9.92 -5.47
CA THR A 89 -2.49 11.26 -4.96
C THR A 89 -3.00 11.39 -3.52
N PRO A 90 -2.17 11.84 -2.57
CA PRO A 90 -2.62 12.04 -1.19
C PRO A 90 -3.61 13.21 -1.10
N GLY A 91 -4.54 13.12 -0.16
CA GLY A 91 -5.55 14.14 0.10
C GLY A 91 -6.92 13.54 0.42
N THR A 92 -7.90 14.41 0.62
CA THR A 92 -9.28 14.00 0.93
C THR A 92 -10.12 14.02 -0.34
N TYR A 93 -10.80 12.91 -0.60
CA TYR A 93 -11.72 12.71 -1.72
C TYR A 93 -13.13 12.62 -1.16
N SER A 94 -13.85 13.73 -1.13
CA SER A 94 -15.27 13.76 -0.78
C SER A 94 -16.10 13.43 -2.02
N TYR A 95 -17.14 12.61 -1.84
CA TYR A 95 -17.99 12.15 -2.93
C TYR A 95 -19.44 11.94 -2.49
N TYR A 96 -20.32 11.80 -3.47
CA TYR A 96 -21.75 11.60 -3.29
C TYR A 96 -22.34 10.71 -4.39
N CYS A 97 -23.58 10.26 -4.19
CA CYS A 97 -24.38 9.59 -5.21
C CYS A 97 -25.18 10.64 -6.00
N SER A 98 -25.08 10.62 -7.33
CA SER A 98 -25.80 11.58 -8.19
C SER A 98 -27.32 11.38 -8.20
N VAL A 99 -27.78 10.16 -7.87
CA VAL A 99 -29.21 9.81 -7.77
C VAL A 99 -29.77 10.17 -6.40
N HIS A 100 -28.95 10.11 -5.34
CA HIS A 100 -29.33 10.36 -3.95
C HIS A 100 -28.35 11.36 -3.31
N PRO A 101 -28.54 12.68 -3.47
CA PRO A 101 -27.51 13.68 -3.10
C PRO A 101 -27.12 13.78 -1.62
N ASP A 102 -27.96 13.22 -0.73
CA ASP A 102 -27.70 13.11 0.71
C ASP A 102 -26.78 11.95 1.05
N MET A 103 -26.66 10.95 0.17
CA MET A 103 -25.72 9.85 0.29
C MET A 103 -24.31 10.37 0.00
N ARG A 104 -23.52 10.57 1.05
CA ARG A 104 -22.19 11.20 1.00
C ARG A 104 -21.17 10.44 1.82
N ALA A 105 -19.92 10.48 1.40
CA ALA A 105 -18.80 9.90 2.11
C ALA A 105 -17.47 10.50 1.65
N GLN A 106 -16.37 10.04 2.26
CA GLN A 106 -15.03 10.47 1.90
C GLN A 106 -13.99 9.34 2.01
N VAL A 107 -12.97 9.41 1.16
CA VAL A 107 -11.73 8.66 1.31
C VAL A 107 -10.60 9.64 1.65
N ILE A 108 -9.87 9.36 2.73
CA ILE A 108 -8.67 10.10 3.14
C ILE A 108 -7.45 9.29 2.69
N VAL A 109 -6.72 9.81 1.72
CA VAL A 109 -5.52 9.18 1.17
C VAL A 109 -4.29 9.75 1.85
N GLN A 110 -3.62 8.94 2.64
CA GLN A 110 -2.34 9.26 3.24
C GLN A 110 -1.19 8.99 2.26
N PRO A 111 -0.03 9.64 2.40
CA PRO A 111 1.17 9.25 1.67
C PRO A 111 1.44 7.76 1.82
N ALA A 112 2.03 7.13 0.80
CA ALA A 112 2.49 5.75 0.92
C ALA A 112 3.40 5.63 2.17
N PRO A 113 3.26 4.58 2.99
CA PRO A 113 4.20 4.33 4.06
C PRO A 113 5.60 4.38 3.48
N ALA A 114 6.50 5.17 4.08
CA ALA A 114 7.87 5.20 3.64
C ALA A 114 8.37 3.75 3.59
N ALA A 115 8.89 3.32 2.44
CA ALA A 115 9.60 2.05 2.37
C ALA A 115 10.63 2.10 3.50
N GLN A 116 10.54 1.17 4.46
CA GLN A 116 11.52 1.15 5.55
C GLN A 116 12.90 1.16 4.89
N PRO A 117 13.79 2.10 5.26
CA PRO A 117 15.15 2.04 4.80
C PRO A 117 15.66 0.62 5.04
N PRO A 118 16.42 0.02 4.10
CA PRO A 118 16.99 -1.29 4.32
C PRO A 118 17.65 -1.29 5.71
N PRO A 119 17.45 -2.35 6.53
CA PRO A 119 18.01 -2.38 7.86
C PRO A 119 19.51 -2.06 7.74
N PRO A 120 20.06 -1.17 8.61
CA PRO A 120 21.48 -0.88 8.56
C PRO A 120 22.24 -2.21 8.61
N PRO A 121 23.30 -2.39 7.80
CA PRO A 121 24.08 -3.62 7.87
C PRO A 121 24.48 -3.82 9.33
N THR A 122 24.15 -4.98 9.90
CA THR A 122 24.54 -5.34 11.26
C THR A 122 26.06 -5.22 11.30
N ARG A 123 26.57 -4.14 11.91
CA ARG A 123 28.00 -3.97 12.07
C ARG A 123 28.41 -5.12 12.99
N ALA A 124 29.00 -6.18 12.41
CA ALA A 124 29.71 -7.16 13.20
C ALA A 124 30.64 -6.36 14.11
N SER A 125 30.50 -6.54 15.43
CA SER A 125 31.35 -5.90 16.42
C SER A 125 32.81 -6.20 16.11
N ALA A 126 33.43 -5.36 15.29
CA ALA A 126 34.86 -5.26 15.18
C ALA A 126 35.32 -4.63 16.49
N VAL A 127 35.86 -5.45 17.38
CA VAL A 127 36.70 -5.01 18.48
C VAL A 127 37.88 -4.26 17.84
N ALA A 128 37.78 -2.93 17.81
CA ALA A 128 38.90 -2.07 17.47
C ALA A 128 39.69 -1.79 18.77
N PRO A 129 40.99 -2.13 18.85
CA PRO A 129 41.81 -1.63 19.94
C PRO A 129 42.08 -0.13 19.77
N ALA A 130 42.00 0.60 20.88
CA ALA A 130 42.25 2.03 20.98
C ALA A 130 43.75 2.34 21.08
N SER A 131 44.25 3.29 20.29
CA SER A 131 45.29 4.31 20.60
C SER A 131 45.53 5.16 19.32
N ARG A 132 45.81 6.47 19.26
CA ARG A 132 46.09 7.59 20.20
C ARG A 132 46.03 8.90 19.32
N PRO A 133 46.50 10.11 19.72
CA PRO A 133 45.73 11.35 19.71
C PRO A 133 46.10 12.37 18.60
N ALA A 134 45.36 13.49 18.64
CA ALA A 134 45.31 14.63 17.74
C ALA A 134 46.61 15.44 17.52
N SER A 135 46.65 16.13 16.37
CA SER A 135 47.23 17.47 16.22
C SER A 135 46.59 18.20 15.03
N ALA A 136 45.95 19.34 15.31
CA ALA A 136 45.52 20.34 14.34
C ALA A 136 46.69 21.31 14.01
N PRO A 137 46.61 22.10 12.93
CA PRO A 137 46.23 23.50 13.18
C PRO A 137 45.38 24.18 12.09
N SER A 138 44.86 25.33 12.52
CA SER A 138 43.91 26.29 11.97
C SER A 138 44.36 27.07 10.72
N ARG A 139 43.42 27.43 9.83
CA ARG A 139 43.39 28.69 9.02
C ARG A 139 41.93 29.09 8.82
N THR A 140 41.45 30.09 9.57
CA THR A 140 41.27 31.52 9.19
C THR A 140 40.14 31.77 8.17
N ALA A 141 39.07 32.36 8.69
CA ALA A 141 37.91 32.88 7.98
C ALA A 141 38.22 34.15 7.17
N VAL A 142 37.52 34.33 6.04
CA VAL A 142 37.34 35.63 5.37
C VAL A 142 35.84 35.80 5.10
N ALA A 143 35.33 36.99 5.44
CA ALA A 143 33.93 37.39 5.43
C ALA A 143 33.62 38.40 4.32
N ALA A 144 32.30 38.61 4.12
CA ALA A 144 31.59 39.77 3.56
C ALA A 144 31.19 39.72 2.06
N PRO A 145 30.14 40.46 1.61
CA PRO A 145 28.97 41.07 2.29
C PRO A 145 27.60 40.70 1.62
N PRO A 146 26.43 41.18 2.13
CA PRO A 146 25.10 40.90 1.56
C PRO A 146 24.65 41.99 0.56
N VAL A 147 23.87 41.60 -0.47
CA VAL A 147 23.20 42.53 -1.39
C VAL A 147 21.70 42.22 -1.44
N ALA A 148 20.93 43.30 -1.46
CA ALA A 148 19.51 43.39 -1.18
C ALA A 148 18.56 43.04 -2.35
N ALA A 149 17.35 42.62 -1.97
CA ALA A 149 16.00 42.87 -2.49
C ALA A 149 15.74 43.24 -3.97
N ALA A 150 14.80 42.53 -4.62
CA ALA A 150 13.57 43.09 -5.23
C ALA A 150 12.63 41.97 -5.80
N PRO A 151 11.29 42.18 -5.89
CA PRO A 151 10.28 41.18 -6.29
C PRO A 151 9.72 41.43 -7.73
N PRO A 152 8.54 40.87 -8.13
CA PRO A 152 8.37 39.98 -9.28
C PRO A 152 7.94 40.68 -10.58
N SER A 153 7.98 39.96 -11.71
CA SER A 153 7.36 40.41 -12.96
C SER A 153 6.51 39.31 -13.59
N SER A 154 5.22 39.65 -13.72
CA SER A 154 4.17 38.95 -14.42
C SER A 154 4.31 39.10 -15.94
N SER A 155 3.86 38.09 -16.71
CA SER A 155 3.25 38.18 -18.06
C SER A 155 2.84 36.75 -18.47
N THR A 156 1.58 36.35 -18.38
CA THR A 156 0.49 36.54 -19.36
C THR A 156 0.85 36.04 -20.76
N VAL A 157 0.25 34.93 -21.23
CA VAL A 157 -0.32 34.77 -22.59
C VAL A 157 -1.38 33.63 -22.64
N ALA A 158 -2.58 33.99 -23.10
CA ALA A 158 -3.63 33.27 -23.83
C ALA A 158 -4.20 31.94 -23.26
N SER A 159 -5.46 31.86 -22.81
CA SER A 159 -6.71 31.93 -23.62
C SER A 159 -6.64 31.20 -24.96
N SER A 160 -7.06 29.93 -24.98
CA SER A 160 -7.63 29.31 -26.17
C SER A 160 -9.00 28.73 -25.79
N VAL A 161 -10.02 29.43 -26.24
CA VAL A 161 -11.42 29.03 -26.29
C VAL A 161 -11.64 28.12 -27.51
N ALA A 162 -12.58 27.17 -27.35
CA ALA A 162 -13.42 26.48 -28.36
C ALA A 162 -13.11 24.99 -28.61
N PRO A 163 -14.11 24.18 -29.05
CA PRO A 163 -15.55 24.22 -28.76
C PRO A 163 -16.10 22.86 -28.25
N SER A 164 -17.33 22.91 -27.76
CA SER A 164 -18.21 21.78 -27.44
C SER A 164 -18.25 20.73 -28.56
N GLN A 165 -18.03 19.47 -28.22
CA GLN A 165 -18.41 18.33 -29.06
C GLN A 165 -19.61 17.59 -28.44
N PRO A 166 -20.56 17.14 -29.28
CA PRO A 166 -21.84 16.61 -28.85
C PRO A 166 -21.75 15.18 -28.31
N VAL A 167 -22.68 14.89 -27.42
CA VAL A 167 -22.97 13.61 -26.79
C VAL A 167 -23.23 12.52 -27.84
N ALA A 168 -22.47 11.43 -27.75
CA ALA A 168 -22.88 10.12 -28.25
C ALA A 168 -22.40 9.06 -27.24
N ALA A 169 -23.36 8.43 -26.56
CA ALA A 169 -23.15 7.24 -25.72
C ALA A 169 -23.67 6.00 -26.50
N PRO A 170 -23.28 4.78 -26.12
CA PRO A 170 -22.55 3.89 -27.02
C PRO A 170 -23.36 2.66 -27.44
N ALA A 171 -22.90 1.99 -28.50
CA ALA A 171 -23.34 0.64 -28.83
C ALA A 171 -22.15 -0.33 -28.82
N SER A 172 -22.45 -1.53 -28.28
CA SER A 172 -21.77 -2.81 -28.50
C SER A 172 -20.69 -3.27 -27.51
N SER A 173 -21.19 -4.00 -26.50
CA SER A 173 -20.87 -5.41 -26.24
C SER A 173 -19.39 -5.82 -26.13
N ALA A 174 -18.90 -5.92 -24.89
CA ALA A 174 -17.76 -6.78 -24.55
C ALA A 174 -18.25 -8.01 -23.78
N PRO A 175 -17.65 -9.20 -23.99
CA PRO A 175 -18.18 -10.47 -23.52
C PRO A 175 -18.02 -10.67 -22.01
N VAL A 176 -19.01 -11.35 -21.44
CA VAL A 176 -19.06 -11.84 -20.06
C VAL A 176 -17.88 -12.79 -19.81
N ALA A 177 -16.86 -12.32 -19.09
CA ALA A 177 -15.87 -13.19 -18.49
C ALA A 177 -16.45 -13.72 -17.18
N GLN A 178 -16.93 -14.96 -17.23
CA GLN A 178 -17.40 -15.71 -16.08
C GLN A 178 -16.20 -15.97 -15.15
N ALA A 179 -16.13 -15.23 -14.04
CA ALA A 179 -15.11 -15.43 -13.03
C ALA A 179 -15.29 -16.81 -12.39
N ALA A 180 -14.35 -17.72 -12.65
CA ALA A 180 -14.18 -18.92 -11.86
C ALA A 180 -13.93 -18.50 -10.40
N ALA A 181 -14.65 -19.14 -9.48
CA ALA A 181 -14.46 -18.96 -8.05
C ALA A 181 -13.05 -19.43 -7.65
N THR A 182 -12.07 -18.53 -7.68
CA THR A 182 -10.82 -18.70 -6.95
C THR A 182 -11.12 -18.48 -5.48
N THR A 183 -11.29 -19.59 -4.75
CA THR A 183 -11.26 -19.62 -3.28
C THR A 183 -10.00 -18.91 -2.82
N SER A 184 -10.15 -17.70 -2.28
CA SER A 184 -9.06 -16.95 -1.68
C SER A 184 -8.55 -17.73 -0.47
N ILE A 185 -7.40 -18.37 -0.62
CA ILE A 185 -6.73 -19.11 0.45
C ILE A 185 -6.23 -18.08 1.46
N ASP A 186 -6.83 -18.08 2.66
CA ASP A 186 -6.44 -17.16 3.72
C ASP A 186 -4.97 -17.45 4.15
N PRO A 187 -4.08 -16.45 4.10
CA PRO A 187 -2.65 -16.66 4.37
C PRO A 187 -2.39 -17.10 5.81
N LYS A 188 -3.30 -16.83 6.76
CA LYS A 188 -3.16 -17.32 8.15
C LYS A 188 -3.44 -18.83 8.25
N LEU A 189 -4.34 -19.38 7.41
CA LEU A 189 -4.62 -20.82 7.38
C LEU A 189 -3.47 -21.62 6.78
N LEU A 190 -2.77 -21.07 5.79
CA LEU A 190 -1.61 -21.72 5.17
C LEU A 190 -0.44 -21.84 6.14
N VAL A 191 -0.15 -20.77 6.90
CA VAL A 191 0.90 -20.77 7.92
C VAL A 191 0.56 -21.71 9.08
N ALA A 192 -0.70 -21.71 9.53
CA ALA A 192 -1.14 -22.63 10.58
C ALA A 192 -0.98 -24.10 10.15
N GLY A 193 -1.39 -24.46 8.93
CA GLY A 193 -1.28 -25.82 8.41
C GLY A 193 0.17 -26.32 8.29
N LEU A 194 1.09 -25.45 7.87
CA LEU A 194 2.52 -25.77 7.77
C LEU A 194 3.15 -26.03 9.14
N VAL A 195 2.81 -25.24 10.15
CA VAL A 195 3.31 -25.42 11.53
C VAL A 195 2.82 -26.74 12.12
N THR A 196 1.57 -27.11 11.87
CA THR A 196 1.01 -28.39 12.34
C THR A 196 1.70 -29.59 11.65
N ALA A 197 1.96 -29.52 10.34
CA ALA A 197 2.64 -30.59 9.61
C ALA A 197 4.08 -30.82 10.09
N VAL A 198 4.82 -29.73 10.37
CA VAL A 198 6.20 -29.81 10.89
C VAL A 198 6.21 -30.38 12.31
N ALA A 199 5.26 -29.99 13.17
CA ALA A 199 5.15 -30.53 14.53
C ALA A 199 4.86 -32.04 14.53
N ILE A 200 3.95 -32.49 13.66
CA ILE A 200 3.63 -33.92 13.49
C ILE A 200 4.84 -34.68 12.93
N GLY A 201 5.51 -34.12 11.92
CA GLY A 201 6.74 -34.71 11.36
C GLY A 201 7.85 -34.87 12.38
N CYS A 202 8.09 -33.84 13.21
CA CYS A 202 9.06 -33.91 14.31
C CYS A 202 8.67 -34.97 15.35
N LEU A 203 7.39 -35.07 15.73
CA LEU A 203 6.94 -36.06 16.69
C LEU A 203 7.13 -37.50 16.16
N LEU A 204 6.79 -37.75 14.90
CA LEU A 204 6.97 -39.04 14.26
C LEU A 204 8.46 -39.43 14.18
N LEU A 205 9.33 -38.49 13.78
CA LEU A 205 10.78 -38.71 13.72
C LEU A 205 11.40 -38.95 15.11
N LEU A 206 10.84 -38.36 16.17
CA LEU A 206 11.26 -38.61 17.54
C LEU A 206 10.81 -39.99 18.04
N THR A 207 9.64 -40.48 17.61
CA THR A 207 9.16 -41.82 17.95
C THR A 207 9.87 -42.93 17.17
N SER A 208 10.23 -42.71 15.90
CA SER A 208 10.93 -43.69 15.06
C SER A 208 12.39 -43.92 15.47
N ARG A 209 12.97 -43.03 16.28
CA ARG A 209 14.35 -43.18 16.81
C ARG A 209 14.44 -43.99 18.11
N LYS A 210 13.30 -44.43 18.65
CA LYS A 210 13.22 -45.13 19.94
C LYS A 210 12.74 -46.58 19.82
N ALA A 211 12.60 -47.08 18.59
CA ALA A 211 12.35 -48.49 18.26
C ALA A 211 13.64 -49.15 17.75
#